data_AF-A0A8E0QMG3-F1
#
_entry.id   AF-A0A8E0QMG3-F1
#
_cell.length_a   1.000
_cell.length_b   1.000
_cell.length_c   1.000
_cell.angle_alpha   90.00
_cell.angle_beta   90.00
_cell.angle_gamma   90.00
#
_symmetry.space_group_name_H-M   'P 1'
#
loop_
_entity.id
_entity.type
_entity.pdbx_description
1 polymer ?
#
loop_
_entity_poly.entity_id
_entity_poly.type
_entity_poly.pdbx_seq_one_letter_code
_entity_poly.pdbx_strand_id
1 'polypeptide(L)'
;MHNLTASIRFETERAWEDFAQNDDETTVEQIFRDKNVTIRKPINASHHTPPILEVTLEAADDVEAEDIQRAKYPDGVLVHVEED
;
A
#
# COMPACT_ATOMS: atom_id res chain seq x y z
N MET A 1 5.33 -5.33 18.07
CA MET A 1 5.09 -4.66 16.77
C MET A 1 6.18 -5.16 15.85
N HIS A 2 5.83 -5.47 14.62
CA HIS A 2 6.75 -5.93 13.60
C HIS A 2 6.57 -5.11 12.31
N ASN A 3 7.52 -5.24 11.40
CA ASN A 3 7.51 -4.51 10.14
C ASN A 3 7.04 -5.44 9.02
N LEU A 4 6.22 -4.87 8.14
CA LEU A 4 5.75 -5.49 6.91
C LEU A 4 6.17 -4.60 5.75
N THR A 5 6.51 -5.18 4.62
CA THR A 5 6.73 -4.44 3.37
C THR A 5 5.51 -4.62 2.48
N ALA A 6 4.88 -3.51 2.12
CA ALA A 6 3.75 -3.50 1.21
C ALA A 6 4.13 -2.92 -0.16
N SER A 7 3.83 -3.68 -1.20
CA SER A 7 3.93 -3.28 -2.60
C SER A 7 2.53 -3.03 -3.16
N ILE A 8 2.25 -1.80 -3.55
CA ILE A 8 0.99 -1.38 -4.17
C ILE A 8 1.19 -1.25 -5.68
N ARG A 9 0.28 -1.87 -6.44
CA ARG A 9 0.22 -1.78 -7.91
C ARG A 9 -1.19 -1.39 -8.33
N PHE A 10 -1.30 -0.82 -9.52
CA PHE A 10 -2.59 -0.50 -10.13
C PHE A 10 -2.82 -1.41 -11.33
N GLU A 11 -4.00 -2.02 -11.43
CA GLU A 11 -4.35 -2.93 -12.53
C GLU A 11 -4.35 -2.23 -13.89
N THR A 12 -4.70 -0.94 -13.91
CA THR A 12 -4.74 -0.11 -15.11
C THR A 12 -4.23 1.29 -14.80
N GLU A 13 -3.75 1.99 -15.84
CA GLU A 13 -3.39 3.41 -15.75
C GLU A 13 -4.58 4.25 -15.26
N ARG A 14 -5.81 3.92 -15.70
CA ARG A 14 -7.02 4.60 -15.25
C ARG A 14 -7.27 4.43 -13.75
N ALA A 15 -7.05 3.24 -13.18
CA ALA A 15 -7.19 3.04 -11.74
C ALA A 15 -6.17 3.86 -10.95
N TRP A 16 -4.96 4.00 -11.48
CA TRP A 16 -3.96 4.91 -10.92
C TRP A 16 -4.37 6.37 -11.06
N GLU A 17 -4.84 6.81 -12.21
CA GLU A 17 -5.30 8.19 -12.41
C GLU A 17 -6.49 8.53 -11.51
N ASP A 18 -7.49 7.65 -11.39
CA ASP A 18 -8.67 7.87 -10.53
C ASP A 18 -8.29 7.95 -9.04
N PHE A 19 -7.28 7.19 -8.59
CA PHE A 19 -6.98 7.01 -7.16
C PHE A 19 -5.75 7.79 -6.65
N ALA A 20 -4.69 7.91 -7.45
CA ALA A 20 -3.40 8.49 -7.06
C ALA A 20 -3.16 9.91 -7.62
N GLN A 21 -4.24 10.61 -7.95
CA GLN A 21 -4.24 11.89 -8.68
C GLN A 21 -3.53 13.07 -7.97
N ASN A 22 -3.23 12.95 -6.68
CA ASN A 22 -2.71 14.05 -5.85
C ASN A 22 -1.24 13.88 -5.43
N ASP A 23 -0.91 12.78 -4.76
CA ASP A 23 0.39 12.53 -4.13
C ASP A 23 0.50 11.06 -3.66
N ASP A 24 1.70 10.47 -3.74
CA ASP A 24 1.93 9.07 -3.36
C ASP A 24 1.71 8.83 -1.86
N GLU A 25 2.10 9.77 -1.00
CA GLU A 25 1.90 9.63 0.45
C GLU A 25 0.42 9.62 0.81
N THR A 26 -0.33 10.57 0.26
CA THR A 26 -1.78 10.63 0.47
C THR A 26 -2.48 9.36 -0.04
N THR A 27 -2.00 8.82 -1.16
CA THR A 27 -2.54 7.60 -1.77
C THR A 27 -2.34 6.39 -0.85
N VAL A 28 -1.11 6.18 -0.37
CA VAL A 28 -0.80 5.08 0.55
C VAL A 28 -1.54 5.23 1.89
N GLU A 29 -1.64 6.45 2.42
CA GLU A 29 -2.41 6.74 3.63
C GLU A 29 -3.89 6.37 3.48
N GLN A 30 -4.50 6.64 2.32
CA GLN A 30 -5.89 6.25 2.05
C GLN A 30 -6.07 4.73 1.93
N ILE A 31 -5.11 4.03 1.32
CA ILE A 31 -5.15 2.57 1.15
C ILE A 31 -5.15 1.85 2.50
N PHE A 32 -4.33 2.33 3.45
CA PHE A 32 -4.13 1.67 4.74
C PHE A 32 -4.85 2.33 5.92
N ARG A 33 -5.62 3.41 5.70
CA ARG A 33 -6.30 4.18 6.75
C ARG A 33 -7.08 3.34 7.75
N ASP A 34 -7.77 2.30 7.28
CA ASP A 34 -8.64 1.44 8.09
C ASP A 34 -7.99 0.09 8.45
N LYS A 35 -6.66 -0.07 8.27
CA LYS A 35 -5.97 -1.35 8.41
C LYS A 35 -5.21 -1.54 9.73
N ASN A 36 -5.37 -0.62 10.69
CA ASN A 36 -4.67 -0.66 11.99
C ASN A 36 -3.14 -0.83 11.87
N VAL A 37 -2.55 -0.20 10.85
CA VAL A 37 -1.10 -0.18 10.60
C VAL A 37 -0.59 1.26 10.62
N THR A 38 0.68 1.43 10.96
CA THR A 38 1.37 2.71 10.88
C THR A 38 2.26 2.74 9.65
N ILE A 39 2.09 3.74 8.80
CA ILE A 39 2.89 3.89 7.58
C ILE A 39 4.23 4.54 7.92
N ARG A 40 5.34 3.88 7.56
CA ARG A 40 6.71 4.40 7.72
C ARG A 40 7.13 5.10 6.42
N LYS A 41 7.68 6.30 6.57
CA LYS A 41 8.25 7.10 5.47
C LYS A 41 9.76 6.84 5.34
N PRO A 42 10.36 7.00 4.14
CA PRO A 42 9.75 7.44 2.88
C PRO A 42 8.98 6.33 2.14
N ILE A 43 8.04 6.73 1.28
CA ILE A 43 7.41 5.85 0.29
C ILE A 43 8.25 5.88 -0.99
N ASN A 44 8.60 4.72 -1.51
CA ASN A 44 9.37 4.61 -2.73
C ASN A 44 8.43 4.35 -3.91
N ALA A 45 8.51 5.19 -4.94
CA ALA A 45 7.81 4.99 -6.19
C ALA A 45 8.79 4.57 -7.28
N SER A 46 8.45 3.51 -7.99
CA SER A 46 9.20 3.09 -9.18
C SER A 46 9.03 4.07 -10.36
N HIS A 47 9.94 4.01 -11.34
CA HIS A 47 9.96 4.96 -12.48
C HIS A 47 9.06 4.59 -13.67
N HIS A 48 8.10 3.66 -13.53
CA HIS A 48 7.18 3.28 -14.60
C HIS A 48 5.78 3.83 -14.36
N THR A 49 4.93 3.78 -15.39
CA THR A 49 3.55 4.28 -15.33
C THR A 49 2.58 3.13 -15.64
N PRO A 50 1.62 2.80 -14.75
CA PRO A 50 1.47 3.34 -13.38
C PRO A 50 2.61 2.88 -12.47
N PRO A 51 3.04 3.70 -11.48
CA PRO A 51 4.14 3.33 -10.59
C PRO A 51 3.72 2.21 -9.63
N ILE A 52 4.67 1.33 -9.32
CA ILE A 52 4.64 0.52 -8.10
C ILE A 52 5.10 1.39 -6.93
N LEU A 53 4.29 1.42 -5.87
CA LEU A 53 4.61 2.08 -4.61
C LEU A 53 5.04 1.03 -3.58
N GLU A 54 6.20 1.22 -2.98
CA GLU A 54 6.74 0.37 -1.93
C GLU A 54 6.82 1.15 -0.61
N VAL A 55 6.28 0.55 0.45
CA VAL A 55 6.21 1.19 1.77
C VAL A 55 6.39 0.18 2.89
N THR A 56 7.05 0.60 3.96
CA THR A 56 7.11 -0.18 5.19
C THR A 56 5.91 0.16 6.07
N LEU A 57 5.22 -0.86 6.57
CA LEU A 57 4.12 -0.76 7.51
C LEU A 57 4.59 -1.32 8.86
N GLU A 58 4.28 -0.63 9.94
CA GLU A 58 4.43 -1.15 11.29
C GLU A 58 3.07 -1.63 11.79
N ALA A 59 3.00 -2.92 12.11
CA ALA A 59 1.78 -3.60 12.55
C ALA A 59 1.95 -4.13 13.98
N ALA A 60 0.83 -4.35 14.67
CA ALA A 60 0.83 -5.02 15.97
C ALA A 60 1.15 -6.51 15.80
N ASP A 61 1.66 -7.18 16.84
CA ASP A 61 2.10 -8.60 16.74
C ASP A 61 0.96 -9.59 16.44
N ASP A 62 -0.29 -9.16 16.58
CA ASP A 62 -1.50 -9.93 16.26
C ASP A 62 -2.02 -9.73 14.82
N VAL A 63 -1.38 -8.86 14.03
CA VAL A 63 -1.77 -8.56 12.65
C VAL A 63 -0.75 -9.20 11.71
N GLU A 64 -1.13 -10.22 10.93
CA GLU A 64 -0.21 -10.90 10.02
C GLU A 64 -0.21 -10.24 8.63
N ALA A 65 0.85 -10.45 7.84
CA ALA A 65 0.91 -9.97 6.45
C ALA A 65 -0.29 -10.44 5.61
N GLU A 66 -0.77 -11.67 5.86
CA GLU A 66 -1.92 -12.23 5.17
C GLU A 66 -3.23 -11.48 5.48
N ASP A 67 -3.40 -10.95 6.70
CA ASP A 67 -4.59 -10.17 7.08
C ASP A 67 -4.66 -8.87 6.28
N ILE A 68 -3.51 -8.19 6.16
CA ILE A 68 -3.40 -6.97 5.38
C ILE A 68 -3.56 -7.29 3.89
N GLN A 69 -2.89 -8.32 3.38
CA GLN A 69 -2.98 -8.69 1.96
C GLN A 69 -4.41 -9.06 1.54
N ARG A 70 -5.17 -9.78 2.39
CA ARG A 70 -6.56 -10.19 2.09
C ARG A 70 -7.59 -9.10 2.37
N ALA A 71 -7.16 -7.95 2.88
CA ALA A 71 -8.06 -6.86 3.17
C ALA A 71 -8.70 -6.30 1.89
N LYS A 72 -9.86 -5.65 2.02
CA LYS A 72 -10.48 -4.97 0.89
C LYS A 72 -9.72 -3.71 0.53
N TYR A 73 -9.39 -3.59 -0.75
CA TYR A 73 -8.76 -2.42 -1.37
C TYR A 73 -9.69 -1.78 -2.40
N PRO A 74 -9.45 -0.51 -2.78
CA PRO A 74 -10.17 0.15 -3.87
C PRO A 74 -10.10 -0.64 -5.18
N ASP A 75 -11.07 -0.43 -6.05
CA ASP A 75 -11.14 -1.10 -7.36
C ASP A 75 -9.89 -0.77 -8.19
N GLY A 76 -9.27 -1.80 -8.79
CA GLY A 76 -8.04 -1.63 -9.55
C GLY A 76 -6.76 -1.45 -8.72
N VAL A 77 -6.82 -1.52 -7.39
CA VAL A 77 -5.64 -1.46 -6.50
C VAL A 77 -5.27 -2.86 -6.02
N LEU A 78 -4.06 -3.30 -6.38
CA LEU A 78 -3.48 -4.57 -5.97
C LEU A 78 -2.42 -4.31 -4.89
N VAL A 79 -2.56 -4.95 -3.74
CA VAL A 79 -1.59 -4.85 -2.65
C VAL A 79 -0.99 -6.22 -2.38
N HIS A 80 0.33 -6.27 -2.37
CA HIS A 80 1.11 -7.42 -1.93
C HIS A 80 1.83 -7.06 -0.65
N VAL A 81 1.82 -7.95 0.34
CA VAL A 81 2.44 -7.70 1.66
C VAL A 81 3.34 -8.86 2.00
N GLU A 82 4.56 -8.55 2.42
CA GLU A 82 5.58 -9.49 2.85
C GLU A 82 6.05 -9.13 4.26
N GLU A 83 6.32 -10.14 5.09
CA GLU A 83 7.03 -9.94 6.37
C GLU A 83 8.52 -9.69 6.08
N ASP A 84 9.10 -8.69 6.75
CA ASP A 84 10.54 -8.37 6.67
C ASP A 84 11.39 -9.23 7.63
#